data_AF-A0A5N7MMZ9-F1
#
_entry.id   AF-A0A5N7MMZ9-F1
#
_cell.length_a   1.000
_cell.length_b   1.000
_cell.length_c   1.000
_cell.angle_alpha   90.00
_cell.angle_beta   90.00
_cell.angle_gamma   90.00
#
_symmetry.space_group_name_H-M   'P 1'
#
loop_
_entity.id
_entity.type
_entity.pdbx_description
1 polymer ?
#
loop_
_entity_poly.entity_id
_entity_poly.type
_entity_poly.pdbx_seq_one_letter_code
_entity_poly.pdbx_strand_id
1 'polypeptide(L)'
;MQEPNPLPRMHLWKPMLIDPRLGDAEDDIASTKSRSLVAIGGRLLAEISLPKLAVAWFMLIGLPAILLGLAPLVILGWATTISGQVATALAGFWSLLIVAGLISLAWIGGKPVLRAAEQSFWSLNALAVQPVYALFREGLRHIIGKLAPNLRPRRHTHLYAVAAVGGGVLVSSLSFWFVVLAWPASRWVGEAGDILAPFQLIVPALANAVVIIGCYVTGAALIWALADGALGRPADLMAFADMPSEARTWRVAHLSDLHVVGERYGFRIESGRTGPQGNEKIHRVLDRLDAFHAQHPLDLVLITGDMTDAGRSGEWAEFMDTVAAHPGLAERLLILPGNHDVNVVDRANPARLELPTSPGKRLRQLRTLSAIEALHGDKVFCFDSDKGRLGPTLTERLAPHRDDIEAFADTGGIRQSLRLAQIWDDVFPMIVPPKTDDGIGVMLLNSNAEAHFSFTNALGIISALQAQDLMAAMERYPRAGWIVALHHHLVEYPTPAKAFSERIGTALINGSWFVRQLRPFADRLVVFHGHRHTEWIGQSGGVRIVSAASPVMNPAQNGSVSFLVHTLAVSGGELKLAAPERVEVKLPDERDLRLADPSPRADPVGSPTIGSLDPEHRR
;
A
#
# COMPACT_ATOMS: atom_id res chain seq x y z
N MET A 1 -10.23 3.95 -53.09
CA MET A 1 -10.29 3.78 -51.63
C MET A 1 -8.86 3.70 -51.15
N GLN A 2 -8.33 4.79 -50.61
CA GLN A 2 -7.02 4.79 -49.95
C GLN A 2 -7.19 4.07 -48.62
N GLU A 3 -6.36 3.05 -48.38
CA GLU A 3 -6.21 2.46 -47.06
C GLU A 3 -5.80 3.56 -46.06
N PRO A 4 -6.37 3.59 -44.84
CA PRO A 4 -5.94 4.53 -43.83
C PRO A 4 -4.48 4.21 -43.46
N ASN A 5 -3.62 5.19 -43.67
CA ASN A 5 -2.22 5.19 -43.29
C ASN A 5 -2.08 4.76 -41.81
N PRO A 6 -1.37 3.66 -41.47
CA PRO A 6 -1.16 3.32 -40.07
C PRO A 6 -0.32 4.42 -39.43
N LEU A 7 -0.83 5.03 -38.37
CA LEU A 7 -0.09 5.98 -37.55
C LEU A 7 1.28 5.36 -37.19
N PRO A 8 2.38 6.12 -37.30
CA PRO A 8 3.70 5.60 -36.98
C PRO A 8 3.77 5.31 -35.47
N ARG A 9 3.54 4.06 -35.07
CA ARG A 9 3.86 3.57 -33.72
C ARG A 9 5.38 3.52 -33.61
N MET A 10 5.99 4.61 -33.16
CA MET A 10 7.32 4.55 -32.58
C MET A 10 7.21 3.71 -31.31
N HIS A 11 7.47 2.41 -31.41
CA HIS A 11 7.51 1.51 -30.26
C HIS A 11 8.75 1.83 -29.41
N LEU A 12 8.66 2.89 -28.60
CA LEU A 12 9.58 3.18 -27.50
C LEU A 12 9.56 2.06 -26.45
N TRP A 13 8.46 1.33 -26.40
CA TRP A 13 8.23 0.25 -25.46
C TRP A 13 8.34 -1.11 -26.12
N LYS A 14 8.85 -2.07 -25.36
CA LYS A 14 8.60 -3.48 -25.61
C LYS A 14 7.09 -3.75 -25.66
N PRO A 15 6.61 -4.73 -26.45
CA PRO A 15 5.21 -5.15 -26.41
C PRO A 15 4.78 -5.46 -24.98
N MET A 16 3.83 -4.67 -24.46
CA MET A 16 3.28 -4.83 -23.13
C MET A 16 2.60 -6.20 -22.98
N LEU A 17 2.59 -6.76 -21.77
CA LEU A 17 1.85 -8.00 -21.47
C LEU A 17 0.34 -7.78 -21.58
N ILE A 18 -0.12 -6.60 -21.17
CA ILE A 18 -1.47 -6.09 -21.33
C ILE A 18 -1.30 -4.68 -21.90
N ASP A 19 -1.67 -4.47 -23.16
CA ASP A 19 -1.68 -3.12 -23.75
C ASP A 19 -2.98 -2.41 -23.35
N PRO A 20 -2.92 -1.42 -22.45
CA PRO A 20 -4.12 -0.77 -21.93
C PRO A 20 -4.95 -0.05 -23.01
N ARG A 21 -4.36 0.22 -24.19
CA ARG A 21 -5.04 0.89 -25.31
C ARG A 21 -6.02 -0.02 -26.04
N LEU A 22 -5.91 -1.34 -25.85
CA LEU A 22 -6.80 -2.33 -26.45
C LEU A 22 -8.01 -2.66 -25.56
N GLY A 23 -8.01 -2.16 -24.32
CA GLY A 23 -8.97 -2.54 -23.29
C GLY A 23 -8.72 -3.96 -22.76
N ASP A 24 -9.53 -4.37 -21.79
CA ASP A 24 -9.50 -5.72 -21.22
C ASP A 24 -10.86 -6.18 -20.70
N ALA A 25 -10.90 -7.32 -20.01
CA ALA A 25 -12.12 -7.94 -19.49
C ALA A 25 -12.97 -7.03 -18.59
N GLU A 26 -12.40 -5.95 -18.01
CA GLU A 26 -13.15 -4.96 -17.24
C GLU A 26 -14.01 -4.05 -18.13
N ASP A 27 -13.52 -3.69 -19.32
CA ASP A 27 -14.24 -2.86 -20.29
C ASP A 27 -15.45 -3.60 -20.90
N ASP A 28 -15.38 -4.93 -20.93
CA ASP A 28 -16.43 -5.82 -21.43
C ASP A 28 -17.53 -6.16 -20.41
N ILE A 29 -17.45 -5.68 -19.16
CA ILE A 29 -18.34 -6.12 -18.07
C ILE A 29 -19.83 -5.94 -18.39
N ALA A 30 -20.19 -4.83 -19.04
CA ALA A 30 -21.57 -4.49 -19.40
C ALA A 30 -21.91 -4.74 -20.88
N SER A 31 -20.97 -5.26 -21.66
CA SER A 31 -21.13 -5.42 -23.11
C SER A 31 -21.99 -6.65 -23.44
N THR A 32 -23.18 -6.41 -23.99
CA THR A 32 -24.09 -7.47 -24.48
C THR A 32 -23.62 -8.13 -25.77
N LYS A 33 -22.56 -7.58 -26.39
CA LYS A 33 -21.94 -8.11 -27.61
C LYS A 33 -20.88 -9.16 -27.29
N SER A 34 -20.16 -9.01 -26.19
CA SER A 34 -19.15 -9.96 -25.72
C SER A 34 -19.68 -10.90 -24.62
N ARG A 35 -20.74 -10.52 -23.89
CA ARG A 35 -21.33 -11.32 -22.80
C ARG A 35 -22.83 -11.58 -23.01
N SER A 36 -23.31 -12.74 -22.56
CA SER A 36 -24.74 -13.07 -22.61
C SER A 36 -25.54 -12.29 -21.57
N LEU A 37 -26.83 -12.00 -21.85
CA LEU A 37 -27.73 -11.33 -20.91
C LEU A 37 -27.87 -12.07 -19.57
N VAL A 38 -27.77 -13.41 -19.59
CA VAL A 38 -27.77 -14.24 -18.38
C VAL A 38 -26.50 -13.99 -17.54
N ALA A 39 -25.33 -13.86 -18.20
CA ALA A 39 -24.09 -13.55 -17.51
C ALA A 39 -24.11 -12.13 -16.90
N ILE A 40 -24.70 -11.16 -17.60
CA ILE A 40 -24.88 -9.79 -17.10
C ILE A 40 -25.88 -9.77 -15.93
N GLY A 41 -27.03 -10.41 -16.08
CA GLY A 41 -28.05 -10.52 -15.04
C GLY A 41 -27.56 -11.23 -13.78
N GLY A 42 -26.78 -12.30 -13.93
CA GLY A 42 -26.16 -13.00 -12.80
C GLY A 42 -25.16 -12.14 -12.02
N ARG A 43 -24.37 -11.32 -12.72
CA ARG A 43 -23.45 -10.36 -12.08
C ARG A 43 -24.19 -9.23 -11.37
N LEU A 44 -25.28 -8.72 -11.95
CA LEU A 44 -26.13 -7.70 -11.31
C LEU A 44 -26.80 -8.23 -10.03
N LEU A 45 -27.28 -9.48 -10.03
CA LEU A 45 -27.83 -10.12 -8.83
C LEU A 45 -26.77 -10.32 -7.73
N ALA A 46 -25.54 -10.66 -8.11
CA ALA A 46 -24.41 -10.74 -7.20
C ALA A 46 -23.96 -9.38 -6.65
N GLU A 47 -24.39 -8.27 -7.26
CA GLU A 47 -24.05 -6.91 -6.87
C GLU A 47 -25.00 -6.33 -5.80
N ILE A 48 -26.13 -7.00 -5.51
CA ILE A 48 -27.06 -6.61 -4.44
C ILE A 48 -26.34 -6.71 -3.08
N SER A 49 -26.35 -5.58 -2.35
CA SER A 49 -25.33 -5.24 -1.36
C SER A 49 -25.40 -6.02 -0.03
N LEU A 50 -26.59 -6.41 0.45
CA LEU A 50 -26.71 -7.09 1.75
C LEU A 50 -26.23 -8.55 1.74
N PRO A 51 -26.63 -9.40 0.77
CA PRO A 51 -26.09 -10.76 0.67
C PRO A 51 -24.58 -10.76 0.44
N LYS A 52 -24.09 -9.87 -0.44
CA LYS A 52 -22.66 -9.74 -0.72
C LYS A 52 -21.88 -9.27 0.50
N LEU A 53 -22.42 -8.32 1.26
CA LEU A 53 -21.82 -7.87 2.52
C LEU A 53 -21.80 -8.99 3.57
N ALA A 54 -22.87 -9.76 3.70
CA ALA A 54 -22.92 -10.90 4.62
C ALA A 54 -21.88 -11.98 4.26
N VAL A 55 -21.76 -12.31 2.96
CA VAL A 55 -20.74 -13.24 2.46
C VAL A 55 -19.34 -12.69 2.69
N ALA A 56 -19.09 -11.40 2.40
CA ALA A 56 -17.81 -10.76 2.62
C ALA A 56 -17.43 -10.74 4.11
N TRP A 57 -18.36 -10.36 4.99
CA TRP A 57 -18.16 -10.39 6.45
C TRP A 57 -17.86 -11.80 6.93
N PHE A 58 -18.60 -12.80 6.44
CA PHE A 58 -18.35 -14.19 6.79
C PHE A 58 -16.98 -14.66 6.31
N MET A 59 -16.58 -14.36 5.07
CA MET A 59 -15.28 -14.77 4.52
C MET A 59 -14.09 -14.06 5.19
N LEU A 60 -14.23 -12.76 5.50
CA LEU A 60 -13.14 -11.93 6.03
C LEU A 60 -12.99 -11.98 7.55
N ILE A 61 -14.09 -12.20 8.28
CA ILE A 61 -14.13 -12.10 9.75
C ILE A 61 -14.68 -13.38 10.37
N GLY A 62 -15.91 -13.77 9.99
CA GLY A 62 -16.64 -14.85 10.66
C GLY A 62 -15.94 -16.22 10.57
N LEU A 63 -15.62 -16.66 9.37
CA LEU A 63 -14.98 -17.95 9.11
C LEU A 63 -13.58 -18.02 9.71
N PRO A 64 -12.66 -17.03 9.53
CA PRO A 64 -11.38 -17.03 10.23
C PRO A 64 -11.50 -17.10 11.75
N ALA A 65 -12.42 -16.34 12.35
CA ALA A 65 -12.64 -16.35 13.79
C ALA A 65 -13.12 -17.72 14.28
N ILE A 66 -14.09 -18.33 13.59
CA ILE A 66 -14.60 -19.67 13.92
C ILE A 66 -13.48 -20.71 13.79
N LEU A 67 -12.72 -20.70 12.69
CA LEU A 67 -11.61 -21.63 12.48
C LEU A 67 -10.54 -21.49 13.56
N LEU A 68 -10.17 -20.26 13.93
CA LEU A 68 -9.22 -19.97 15.00
C LEU A 68 -9.72 -20.48 16.35
N GLY A 69 -11.01 -20.31 16.65
CA GLY A 69 -11.65 -20.77 17.88
C GLY A 69 -11.85 -22.29 17.95
N LEU A 70 -12.05 -22.95 16.82
CA LEU A 70 -12.17 -24.40 16.71
C LEU A 70 -10.80 -25.10 16.76
N ALA A 71 -9.72 -24.43 16.35
CA ALA A 71 -8.39 -25.03 16.29
C ALA A 71 -7.94 -25.66 17.63
N PRO A 72 -8.07 -25.01 18.81
CA PRO A 72 -7.75 -25.64 20.08
C PRO A 72 -8.59 -26.89 20.37
N LEU A 73 -9.91 -26.86 20.09
CA LEU A 73 -10.80 -27.99 20.32
C LEU A 73 -10.33 -29.23 19.56
N VAL A 74 -9.95 -29.04 18.30
CA VAL A 74 -9.46 -30.12 17.42
C VAL A 74 -8.05 -30.55 17.83
N ILE A 75 -7.12 -29.62 17.98
CA ILE A 75 -5.71 -29.93 18.28
C ILE A 75 -5.57 -30.58 19.65
N LEU A 76 -6.19 -30.00 20.69
CA LEU A 76 -6.10 -30.51 22.05
C LEU A 76 -6.96 -31.76 22.25
N GLY A 77 -8.15 -31.83 21.63
CA GLY A 77 -8.96 -33.07 21.63
C GLY A 77 -8.24 -34.24 20.93
N TRP A 78 -7.54 -33.95 19.83
CA TRP A 78 -6.67 -34.94 19.18
C TRP A 78 -5.46 -35.30 20.06
N ALA A 79 -4.79 -34.31 20.67
CA ALA A 79 -3.64 -34.55 21.53
C ALA A 79 -3.98 -35.36 22.79
N THR A 80 -5.15 -35.17 23.40
CA THR A 80 -5.63 -35.99 24.53
C THR A 80 -6.01 -37.40 24.10
N THR A 81 -6.60 -37.56 22.91
CA THR A 81 -6.90 -38.87 22.33
C THR A 81 -5.62 -39.64 22.00
N ILE A 82 -4.63 -38.95 21.45
CA ILE A 82 -3.30 -39.49 21.14
C ILE A 82 -2.52 -39.78 22.41
N SER A 83 -2.45 -38.89 23.40
CA SER A 83 -1.70 -39.20 24.63
C SER A 83 -2.27 -40.41 25.38
N GLY A 84 -3.58 -40.63 25.30
CA GLY A 84 -4.25 -41.84 25.81
C GLY A 84 -3.99 -43.10 24.98
N GLN A 85 -3.70 -42.97 23.67
CA GLN A 85 -3.44 -44.07 22.75
C GLN A 85 -1.97 -44.24 22.36
N VAL A 86 -1.05 -43.36 22.75
CA VAL A 86 0.36 -43.36 22.33
C VAL A 86 1.12 -44.57 22.85
N ALA A 87 0.69 -45.17 23.95
CA ALA A 87 1.22 -46.45 24.41
C ALA A 87 0.90 -47.63 23.47
N THR A 88 -0.11 -47.51 22.59
CA THR A 88 -0.58 -48.57 21.68
C THR A 88 -0.55 -48.19 20.18
N ALA A 89 -0.59 -46.90 19.83
CA ALA A 89 -0.70 -46.38 18.46
C ALA A 89 0.63 -45.93 17.84
N LEU A 90 1.72 -45.84 18.62
CA LEU A 90 3.09 -45.69 18.09
C LEU A 90 3.58 -46.92 17.28
N ALA A 91 2.76 -47.97 17.16
CA ALA A 91 3.02 -49.15 16.34
C ALA A 91 2.35 -49.12 14.93
N GLY A 92 1.64 -48.04 14.56
CA GLY A 92 0.77 -48.02 13.38
C GLY A 92 1.29 -47.21 12.18
N PHE A 93 1.28 -47.84 11.00
CA PHE A 93 1.56 -47.25 9.67
C PHE A 93 0.80 -45.95 9.37
N TRP A 94 -0.43 -45.81 9.87
CA TRP A 94 -1.30 -44.65 9.63
C TRP A 94 -0.80 -43.34 10.27
N SER A 95 -0.13 -43.42 11.42
CA SER A 95 0.43 -42.25 12.11
C SER A 95 1.60 -41.66 11.30
N LEU A 96 2.43 -42.51 10.69
CA LEU A 96 3.51 -42.10 9.79
C LEU A 96 2.97 -41.45 8.52
N LEU A 97 1.88 -41.97 7.95
CA LEU A 97 1.22 -41.37 6.78
C LEU A 97 0.62 -39.99 7.08
N ILE A 98 0.03 -39.79 8.27
CA ILE A 98 -0.50 -38.48 8.68
C ILE A 98 0.64 -37.47 8.87
N VAL A 99 1.73 -37.86 9.54
CA VAL A 99 2.91 -36.99 9.71
C VAL A 99 3.54 -36.68 8.36
N ALA A 100 3.71 -37.68 7.48
CA ALA A 100 4.22 -37.49 6.12
C ALA A 100 3.30 -36.58 5.29
N GLY A 101 1.99 -36.71 5.46
CA GLY A 101 0.97 -35.84 4.86
C GLY A 101 1.08 -34.40 5.35
N LEU A 102 1.22 -34.18 6.65
CA LEU A 102 1.41 -32.84 7.23
C LEU A 102 2.73 -32.20 6.80
N ILE A 103 3.83 -32.97 6.76
CA ILE A 103 5.13 -32.49 6.24
C ILE A 103 5.00 -32.13 4.76
N SER A 104 4.31 -32.94 3.97
CA SER A 104 4.06 -32.68 2.55
C SER A 104 3.17 -31.45 2.34
N LEU A 105 2.16 -31.25 3.19
CA LEU A 105 1.30 -30.06 3.17
C LEU A 105 2.07 -28.81 3.56
N ALA A 106 2.94 -28.91 4.57
CA ALA A 106 3.84 -27.83 4.98
C ALA A 106 4.90 -27.53 3.92
N TRP A 107 5.38 -28.53 3.18
CA TRP A 107 6.35 -28.37 2.11
C TRP A 107 5.76 -27.71 0.87
N ILE A 108 4.58 -28.17 0.42
CA ILE A 108 3.91 -27.66 -0.79
C ILE A 108 3.19 -26.33 -0.50
N GLY A 109 2.61 -26.18 0.68
CA GLY A 109 1.79 -25.03 1.08
C GLY A 109 2.49 -24.01 1.97
N GLY A 110 3.73 -24.26 2.40
CA GLY A 110 4.39 -23.47 3.45
C GLY A 110 4.47 -21.98 3.15
N LYS A 111 4.96 -21.59 1.96
CA LYS A 111 5.11 -20.17 1.58
C LYS A 111 3.75 -19.47 1.39
N PRO A 112 2.76 -20.03 0.67
CA PRO A 112 1.41 -19.46 0.63
C PRO A 112 0.73 -19.36 2.00
N VAL A 113 0.85 -20.39 2.84
CA VAL A 113 0.27 -20.41 4.19
C VAL A 113 0.96 -19.38 5.08
N LEU A 114 2.29 -19.24 5.02
CA LEU A 114 3.03 -18.22 5.75
C LEU A 114 2.61 -16.82 5.31
N ARG A 115 2.46 -16.56 4.01
CA ARG A 115 1.95 -15.29 3.48
C ARG A 115 0.54 -15.00 3.98
N ALA A 116 -0.36 -15.96 3.90
CA ALA A 116 -1.72 -15.81 4.38
C ALA A 116 -1.77 -15.56 5.90
N ALA A 117 -0.96 -16.28 6.67
CA ALA A 117 -0.83 -16.10 8.11
C ALA A 117 -0.26 -14.73 8.47
N GLU A 118 0.77 -14.30 7.74
CA GLU A 118 1.38 -12.99 7.91
C GLU A 118 0.40 -11.86 7.54
N GLN A 119 -0.25 -11.93 6.38
CA GLN A 119 -1.26 -10.96 5.95
C GLN A 119 -2.39 -10.89 6.97
N SER A 120 -2.86 -12.04 7.48
CA SER A 120 -3.88 -12.10 8.53
C SER A 120 -3.39 -11.48 9.83
N PHE A 121 -2.15 -11.75 10.24
CA PHE A 121 -1.52 -11.17 11.42
C PHE A 121 -1.47 -9.65 11.33
N TRP A 122 -0.96 -9.12 10.22
CA TRP A 122 -0.85 -7.68 10.06
C TRP A 122 -2.20 -7.01 9.84
N SER A 123 -3.14 -7.66 9.15
CA SER A 123 -4.53 -7.19 9.02
C SER A 123 -5.21 -7.10 10.39
N LEU A 124 -5.03 -8.10 11.25
CA LEU A 124 -5.52 -8.05 12.64
C LEU A 124 -4.90 -6.87 13.40
N ASN A 125 -3.59 -6.64 13.25
CA ASN A 125 -2.96 -5.45 13.85
C ASN A 125 -3.52 -4.15 13.26
N ALA A 126 -3.72 -4.09 11.95
CA ALA A 126 -4.21 -2.92 11.22
C ALA A 126 -5.64 -2.52 11.60
N LEU A 127 -6.53 -3.51 11.76
CA LEU A 127 -7.93 -3.25 12.05
C LEU A 127 -8.20 -3.12 13.54
N ALA A 128 -7.58 -3.96 14.37
CA ALA A 128 -7.94 -4.06 15.79
C ALA A 128 -6.94 -3.36 16.72
N VAL A 129 -5.64 -3.52 16.50
CA VAL A 129 -4.62 -3.07 17.46
C VAL A 129 -4.22 -1.62 17.20
N GLN A 130 -3.71 -1.33 16.02
CA GLN A 130 -3.11 -0.04 15.66
C GLN A 130 -4.10 1.13 15.73
N PRO A 131 -5.35 1.06 15.22
CA PRO A 131 -6.27 2.20 15.30
C PRO A 131 -6.66 2.51 16.74
N VAL A 132 -6.91 1.47 17.54
CA VAL A 132 -7.28 1.61 18.96
C VAL A 132 -6.08 2.12 19.75
N TYR A 133 -4.90 1.56 19.54
CA TYR A 133 -3.66 2.03 20.15
C TYR A 133 -3.32 3.48 19.75
N ALA A 134 -3.41 3.82 18.46
CA ALA A 134 -3.19 5.16 17.96
C ALA A 134 -4.20 6.14 18.56
N LEU A 135 -5.47 5.75 18.69
CA LEU A 135 -6.52 6.53 19.34
C LEU A 135 -6.15 6.87 20.78
N PHE A 136 -5.79 5.86 21.60
CA PHE A 136 -5.41 6.08 22.99
C PHE A 136 -4.10 6.87 23.12
N ARG A 137 -3.07 6.51 22.34
CA ARG A 137 -1.77 7.19 22.32
C ARG A 137 -1.93 8.66 21.96
N GLU A 138 -2.66 8.96 20.89
CA GLU A 138 -2.83 10.33 20.41
C GLU A 138 -3.80 11.13 21.28
N GLY A 139 -4.83 10.48 21.84
CA GLY A 139 -5.68 11.07 22.87
C GLY A 139 -4.88 11.50 24.11
N LEU A 140 -4.00 10.63 24.62
CA LEU A 140 -3.10 10.96 25.74
C LEU A 140 -2.14 12.10 25.38
N ARG A 141 -1.59 12.09 24.16
CA ARG A 141 -0.72 13.18 23.67
C ARG A 141 -1.44 14.51 23.62
N HIS A 142 -2.67 14.54 23.13
CA HIS A 142 -3.48 15.76 23.07
C HIS A 142 -3.78 16.32 24.47
N ILE A 143 -4.12 15.44 25.41
CA ILE A 143 -4.35 15.82 26.81
C ILE A 143 -3.06 16.39 27.43
N ILE A 144 -1.92 15.72 27.26
CA ILE A 144 -0.62 16.19 27.76
C ILE A 144 -0.24 17.54 27.14
N GLY A 145 -0.46 17.71 25.83
CA GLY A 145 -0.18 18.96 25.12
C GLY A 145 -1.01 20.13 25.64
N LYS A 146 -2.28 19.90 26.00
CA LYS A 146 -3.13 20.93 26.61
C LYS A 146 -2.71 21.27 28.05
N LEU A 147 -2.29 20.28 28.83
CA LEU A 147 -1.91 20.48 30.23
C LEU A 147 -0.53 21.14 30.40
N ALA A 148 0.35 21.04 29.39
CA ALA A 148 1.70 21.56 29.48
C ALA A 148 2.19 22.19 28.15
N PRO A 149 1.61 23.33 27.72
CA PRO A 149 1.86 23.93 26.41
C PRO A 149 3.27 24.53 26.22
N ASN A 150 3.97 24.87 27.32
CA ASN A 150 5.24 25.62 27.29
C ASN A 150 6.49 24.74 27.55
N LEU A 151 6.42 23.44 27.29
CA LEU A 151 7.52 22.53 27.59
C LEU A 151 8.67 22.62 26.58
N ARG A 152 9.90 22.46 27.06
CA ARG A 152 11.10 22.38 26.20
C ARG A 152 11.03 21.14 25.27
N PRO A 153 11.57 21.19 24.04
CA PRO A 153 11.51 20.09 23.06
C PRO A 153 11.98 18.72 23.58
N ARG A 154 13.03 18.69 24.43
CA ARG A 154 13.52 17.45 25.06
C ARG A 154 12.52 16.82 26.05
N ARG A 155 11.76 17.63 26.81
CA ARG A 155 10.72 17.12 27.73
C ARG A 155 9.49 16.62 26.97
N HIS A 156 9.20 17.19 25.81
CA HIS A 156 8.17 16.68 24.91
C HIS A 156 8.47 15.23 24.48
N THR A 157 9.70 14.91 24.05
CA THR A 157 10.06 13.54 23.62
C THR A 157 9.81 12.49 24.69
N HIS A 158 10.15 12.80 25.95
CA HIS A 158 9.91 11.88 27.08
C HIS A 158 8.41 11.67 27.33
N LEU A 159 7.62 12.75 27.30
CA LEU A 159 6.17 12.67 27.46
C LEU A 159 5.48 11.93 26.31
N TYR A 160 6.02 11.99 25.09
CA TYR A 160 5.52 11.21 23.95
C TYR A 160 5.79 9.72 24.12
N ALA A 161 6.94 9.34 24.66
CA ALA A 161 7.23 7.95 25.02
C ALA A 161 6.30 7.47 26.13
N VAL A 162 6.05 8.30 27.15
CA VAL A 162 5.08 8.00 28.22
C VAL A 162 3.66 7.84 27.65
N ALA A 163 3.24 8.68 26.71
CA ALA A 163 1.92 8.56 26.08
C ALA A 163 1.79 7.30 25.22
N ALA A 164 2.85 6.89 24.52
CA ALA A 164 2.91 5.62 23.80
C ALA A 164 2.77 4.44 24.76
N VAL A 165 3.57 4.41 25.83
CA VAL A 165 3.49 3.34 26.84
C VAL A 165 2.13 3.31 27.52
N GLY A 166 1.60 4.47 27.92
CA GLY A 166 0.27 4.60 28.53
C GLY A 166 -0.84 4.10 27.60
N GLY A 167 -0.79 4.43 26.31
CA GLY A 167 -1.73 3.93 25.31
C GLY A 167 -1.70 2.40 25.20
N GLY A 168 -0.51 1.80 25.17
CA GLY A 168 -0.37 0.33 25.13
C GLY A 168 -0.90 -0.36 26.38
N VAL A 169 -0.65 0.19 27.58
CA VAL A 169 -1.19 -0.33 28.84
C VAL A 169 -2.72 -0.28 28.86
N LEU A 170 -3.33 0.79 28.37
CA LEU A 170 -4.79 0.91 28.29
C LEU A 170 -5.39 -0.14 27.35
N VAL A 171 -4.86 -0.27 26.13
CA VAL A 171 -5.33 -1.28 25.16
C VAL A 171 -5.13 -2.69 25.72
N SER A 172 -3.97 -2.95 26.33
CA SER A 172 -3.66 -4.23 26.95
C SER A 172 -4.65 -4.59 28.06
N SER A 173 -4.98 -3.62 28.92
CA SER A 173 -5.91 -3.81 30.03
C SER A 173 -7.35 -4.03 29.56
N LEU A 174 -7.79 -3.25 28.55
CA LEU A 174 -9.11 -3.41 27.94
C LEU A 174 -9.25 -4.78 27.25
N SER A 175 -8.22 -5.20 26.53
CA SER A 175 -8.21 -6.50 25.86
C SER A 175 -8.22 -7.66 26.85
N PHE A 176 -7.44 -7.56 27.93
CA PHE A 176 -7.44 -8.54 29.01
C PHE A 176 -8.81 -8.62 29.70
N TRP A 177 -9.50 -7.49 29.87
CA TRP A 177 -10.86 -7.47 30.40
C TRP A 177 -11.84 -8.26 29.50
N PHE A 178 -11.74 -8.14 28.18
CA PHE A 178 -12.53 -8.98 27.26
C PHE A 178 -12.19 -10.47 27.36
N VAL A 179 -10.92 -10.82 27.58
CA VAL A 179 -10.51 -12.22 27.85
C VAL A 179 -11.23 -12.74 29.10
N VAL A 180 -11.24 -11.98 30.19
CA VAL A 180 -11.91 -12.37 31.44
C VAL A 180 -13.41 -12.57 31.23
N LEU A 181 -14.06 -11.72 30.43
CA LEU A 181 -15.49 -11.84 30.12
C LEU A 181 -15.81 -13.06 29.23
N ALA A 182 -14.94 -13.38 28.28
CA ALA A 182 -15.14 -14.50 27.36
C ALA A 182 -14.75 -15.86 27.95
N TRP A 183 -13.85 -15.88 28.94
CA TRP A 183 -13.31 -17.09 29.55
C TRP A 183 -14.37 -18.11 30.01
N PRO A 184 -15.47 -17.73 30.69
CA PRO A 184 -16.48 -18.69 31.14
C PRO A 184 -17.20 -19.43 30.01
N ALA A 185 -17.25 -18.83 28.81
CA ALA A 185 -17.84 -19.44 27.62
C ALA A 185 -16.83 -20.19 26.75
N SER A 186 -15.53 -20.12 27.07
CA SER A 186 -14.46 -20.81 26.33
C SER A 186 -14.44 -22.31 26.63
N ARG A 187 -14.08 -23.12 25.64
CA ARG A 187 -13.90 -24.58 25.77
C ARG A 187 -12.68 -24.98 24.97
N TRP A 188 -11.66 -25.53 25.61
CA TRP A 188 -10.36 -25.78 24.96
C TRP A 188 -10.21 -27.19 24.42
N VAL A 189 -10.99 -28.15 24.90
CA VAL A 189 -10.92 -29.57 24.50
C VAL A 189 -12.24 -30.00 23.90
N GLY A 190 -12.19 -30.52 22.67
CA GLY A 190 -13.34 -31.13 22.00
C GLY A 190 -13.52 -32.60 22.33
N GLU A 191 -14.73 -33.11 22.11
CA GLU A 191 -15.14 -34.49 22.35
C GLU A 191 -15.73 -35.13 21.08
N ALA A 192 -15.69 -36.46 20.98
CA ALA A 192 -16.24 -37.18 19.81
C ALA A 192 -17.74 -36.91 19.59
N GLY A 193 -18.49 -36.62 20.65
CA GLY A 193 -19.91 -36.27 20.58
C GLY A 193 -20.18 -34.95 19.88
N ASP A 194 -19.18 -34.06 19.76
CA ASP A 194 -19.35 -32.75 19.12
C ASP A 194 -19.64 -32.87 17.61
N ILE A 195 -19.27 -34.00 16.98
CA ILE A 195 -19.59 -34.30 15.58
C ILE A 195 -21.11 -34.41 15.36
N LEU A 196 -21.84 -34.88 16.38
CA LEU A 196 -23.28 -35.10 16.31
C LEU A 196 -24.08 -33.82 16.55
N ALA A 197 -23.45 -32.77 17.10
CA ALA A 197 -24.10 -31.50 17.41
C ALA A 197 -23.18 -30.28 17.13
N PRO A 198 -22.74 -30.08 15.87
CA PRO A 198 -21.71 -29.09 15.53
C PRO A 198 -22.12 -27.64 15.86
N PHE A 199 -23.42 -27.32 15.85
CA PHE A 199 -23.92 -25.99 16.20
C PHE A 199 -23.69 -25.60 17.66
N GLN A 200 -23.52 -26.57 18.57
CA GLN A 200 -23.19 -26.29 19.97
C GLN A 200 -21.78 -25.74 20.14
N LEU A 201 -20.91 -25.92 19.14
CA LEU A 201 -19.55 -25.39 19.15
C LEU A 201 -19.47 -23.92 18.73
N ILE A 202 -20.55 -23.29 18.25
CA ILE A 202 -20.51 -21.90 17.78
C ILE A 202 -20.09 -20.95 18.92
N VAL A 203 -20.78 -21.01 20.06
CA VAL A 203 -20.48 -20.12 21.20
C VAL A 203 -19.08 -20.39 21.77
N PRO A 204 -18.69 -21.65 22.05
CA PRO A 204 -17.33 -21.96 22.48
C PRO A 204 -16.25 -21.54 21.48
N ALA A 205 -16.46 -21.73 20.18
CA ALA A 205 -15.51 -21.30 19.16
C ALA A 205 -15.35 -19.78 19.14
N LEU A 206 -16.44 -19.02 19.20
CA LEU A 206 -16.37 -17.56 19.28
C LEU A 206 -15.68 -17.10 20.58
N ALA A 207 -16.00 -17.72 21.71
CA ALA A 207 -15.36 -17.41 22.99
C ALA A 207 -13.86 -17.71 22.98
N ASN A 208 -13.45 -18.88 22.45
CA ASN A 208 -12.04 -19.23 22.25
C ASN A 208 -11.33 -18.21 21.35
N ALA A 209 -11.96 -17.80 20.24
CA ALA A 209 -11.40 -16.81 19.34
C ALA A 209 -11.18 -15.47 20.05
N VAL A 210 -12.15 -15.01 20.84
CA VAL A 210 -12.01 -13.78 21.66
C VAL A 210 -10.87 -13.93 22.67
N VAL A 211 -10.72 -15.09 23.32
CA VAL A 211 -9.61 -15.31 24.26
C VAL A 211 -8.26 -15.33 23.55
N ILE A 212 -8.13 -16.04 22.43
CA ILE A 212 -6.87 -16.12 21.67
C ILE A 212 -6.46 -14.74 21.16
N ILE A 213 -7.39 -14.04 20.49
CA ILE A 213 -7.16 -12.70 19.96
C ILE A 213 -6.90 -11.73 21.12
N GLY A 214 -7.66 -11.81 22.21
CA GLY A 214 -7.49 -10.95 23.37
C GLY A 214 -6.11 -11.10 24.03
N CYS A 215 -5.69 -12.33 24.32
CA CYS A 215 -4.35 -12.61 24.84
C CYS A 215 -3.24 -12.10 23.91
N TYR A 216 -3.44 -12.29 22.60
CA TYR A 216 -2.52 -11.75 21.59
C TYR A 216 -2.45 -10.22 21.65
N VAL A 217 -3.59 -9.53 21.62
CA VAL A 217 -3.66 -8.06 21.65
C VAL A 217 -3.09 -7.50 22.95
N THR A 218 -3.33 -8.15 24.10
CA THR A 218 -2.71 -7.81 25.39
C THR A 218 -1.18 -7.78 25.27
N GLY A 219 -0.56 -8.86 24.77
CA GLY A 219 0.89 -8.91 24.60
C GLY A 219 1.40 -7.94 23.52
N ALA A 220 0.76 -7.93 22.36
CA ALA A 220 1.16 -7.12 21.21
C ALA A 220 1.12 -5.64 21.54
N ALA A 221 0.05 -5.14 22.17
CA ALA A 221 -0.09 -3.73 22.52
C ALA A 221 1.06 -3.23 23.41
N LEU A 222 1.51 -4.04 24.38
CA LEU A 222 2.64 -3.71 25.25
C LEU A 222 3.97 -3.70 24.47
N ILE A 223 4.21 -4.71 23.63
CA ILE A 223 5.42 -4.79 22.79
C ILE A 223 5.50 -3.57 21.86
N TRP A 224 4.40 -3.22 21.20
CA TRP A 224 4.32 -2.05 20.32
C TRP A 224 4.54 -0.75 21.08
N ALA A 225 3.92 -0.59 22.25
CA ALA A 225 4.12 0.58 23.11
C ALA A 225 5.59 0.79 23.49
N LEU A 226 6.27 -0.28 23.91
CA LEU A 226 7.68 -0.22 24.28
C LEU A 226 8.55 0.07 23.06
N ALA A 227 8.27 -0.58 21.93
CA ALA A 227 9.03 -0.40 20.70
C ALA A 227 8.88 1.02 20.13
N ASP A 228 7.66 1.57 20.11
CA ASP A 228 7.40 2.95 19.69
C ASP A 228 8.02 3.96 20.65
N GLY A 229 7.95 3.70 21.96
CA GLY A 229 8.60 4.53 22.97
C GLY A 229 10.12 4.61 22.78
N ALA A 230 10.74 3.54 22.27
CA ALA A 230 12.18 3.44 22.06
C ALA A 230 12.67 3.94 20.68
N LEU A 231 11.82 3.96 19.65
CA LEU A 231 12.20 4.27 18.26
C LEU A 231 12.66 5.73 18.04
N GLY A 232 12.35 6.62 18.98
CA GLY A 232 12.58 8.07 18.83
C GLY A 232 11.50 8.71 17.95
N ARG A 233 11.26 10.00 18.16
CA ARG A 233 10.21 10.75 17.45
C ARG A 233 10.60 10.98 15.98
N PRO A 234 9.67 10.86 15.02
CA PRO A 234 9.83 11.47 13.71
C PRO A 234 10.14 12.96 13.85
N ALA A 235 11.24 13.40 13.24
CA ALA A 235 11.69 14.78 13.32
C ALA A 235 12.16 15.25 11.94
N ASP A 236 12.03 16.54 11.69
CA ASP A 236 12.56 17.16 10.47
C ASP A 236 14.07 16.95 10.40
N LEU A 237 14.61 16.90 9.18
CA LEU A 237 16.04 16.74 9.00
C LEU A 237 16.73 18.06 9.37
N MET A 238 17.55 18.03 10.42
CA MET A 238 18.15 19.25 10.99
C MET A 238 19.23 19.88 10.10
N ALA A 239 19.93 19.05 9.32
CA ALA A 239 20.97 19.51 8.40
C ALA A 239 21.08 18.56 7.21
N PHE A 240 21.33 19.12 6.04
CA PHE A 240 21.71 18.37 4.85
C PHE A 240 23.23 18.21 4.82
N ALA A 241 23.70 17.17 4.13
CA ALA A 241 25.12 16.93 3.97
C ALA A 241 25.69 17.79 2.83
N ASP A 242 26.90 18.31 3.03
CA ASP A 242 27.70 18.84 1.93
C ASP A 242 28.14 17.68 1.02
N MET A 243 28.07 17.89 -0.29
CA MET A 243 28.50 16.87 -1.25
C MET A 243 30.03 16.82 -1.31
N PRO A 244 30.66 15.64 -1.16
CA PRO A 244 32.10 15.52 -1.27
C PRO A 244 32.56 15.91 -2.68
N SER A 245 33.62 16.73 -2.78
CA SER A 245 34.10 17.26 -4.07
C SER A 245 34.59 16.20 -5.05
N GLU A 246 35.08 15.06 -4.55
CA GLU A 246 35.63 13.96 -5.36
C GLU A 246 34.67 12.77 -5.49
N ALA A 247 33.55 12.75 -4.76
CA ALA A 247 32.60 11.65 -4.84
C ALA A 247 31.68 11.84 -6.05
N ARG A 248 31.35 10.73 -6.73
CA ARG A 248 30.26 10.73 -7.71
C ARG A 248 28.97 11.16 -7.00
N THR A 249 28.20 12.01 -7.66
CA THR A 249 26.84 12.37 -7.24
C THR A 249 25.81 11.70 -8.15
N TRP A 250 24.62 11.48 -7.61
CA TRP A 250 23.45 10.97 -8.32
C TRP A 250 22.30 11.94 -8.15
N ARG A 251 21.66 12.32 -9.26
CA ARG A 251 20.53 13.25 -9.26
C ARG A 251 19.24 12.52 -9.57
N VAL A 252 18.32 12.56 -8.60
CA VAL A 252 17.07 11.81 -8.60
C VAL A 252 15.90 12.78 -8.60
N ALA A 253 15.15 12.83 -9.70
CA ALA A 253 13.84 13.50 -9.68
C ALA A 253 12.83 12.59 -8.98
N HIS A 254 12.18 13.10 -7.93
CA HIS A 254 11.20 12.35 -7.15
C HIS A 254 9.80 12.92 -7.37
N LEU A 255 8.97 12.17 -8.07
CA LEU A 255 7.55 12.44 -8.26
C LEU A 255 6.73 11.40 -7.52
N SER A 256 5.46 11.71 -7.28
CA SER A 256 4.50 10.77 -6.72
C SER A 256 3.08 11.25 -6.99
N ASP A 257 2.11 10.35 -6.89
CA ASP A 257 0.69 10.69 -6.81
C ASP A 257 0.25 11.56 -8.00
N LEU A 258 0.47 11.06 -9.22
CA LEU A 258 0.10 11.75 -10.45
C LEU A 258 -1.41 11.69 -10.69
N HIS A 259 -2.04 10.58 -10.31
CA HIS A 259 -3.47 10.31 -10.52
C HIS A 259 -3.92 10.68 -11.94
N VAL A 260 -3.35 10.02 -12.94
CA VAL A 260 -3.80 10.11 -14.34
C VAL A 260 -5.25 9.65 -14.42
N VAL A 261 -6.07 10.43 -15.11
CA VAL A 261 -7.45 10.08 -15.47
C VAL A 261 -7.53 9.68 -16.93
N GLY A 262 -8.44 8.77 -17.29
CA GLY A 262 -8.56 8.27 -18.67
C GLY A 262 -9.27 9.24 -19.62
N GLU A 263 -9.95 10.27 -19.09
CA GLU A 263 -10.72 11.22 -19.89
C GLU A 263 -10.10 12.62 -19.88
N ARG A 264 -10.16 13.31 -21.03
CA ARG A 264 -9.71 14.72 -21.18
C ARG A 264 -10.29 15.66 -20.12
N TYR A 265 -11.53 15.42 -19.71
CA TYR A 265 -12.26 16.23 -18.73
C TYR A 265 -12.50 15.49 -17.40
N GLY A 266 -11.78 14.40 -17.17
CA GLY A 266 -11.92 13.56 -15.98
C GLY A 266 -11.54 14.29 -14.69
N PHE A 267 -12.17 13.89 -13.59
CA PHE A 267 -11.85 14.35 -12.25
C PHE A 267 -11.30 13.20 -11.41
N ARG A 268 -10.39 13.52 -10.49
CA ARG A 268 -9.78 12.56 -9.58
C ARG A 268 -10.70 12.24 -8.42
N ILE A 269 -10.65 11.01 -7.91
CA ILE A 269 -11.54 10.53 -6.84
C ILE A 269 -11.44 11.41 -5.60
N GLU A 270 -10.22 11.71 -5.14
CA GLU A 270 -10.04 12.38 -3.84
C GLU A 270 -10.44 13.86 -3.87
N SER A 271 -10.04 14.58 -4.91
CA SER A 271 -10.27 16.02 -5.02
C SER A 271 -11.60 16.36 -5.69
N GLY A 272 -12.19 15.43 -6.46
CA GLY A 272 -13.36 15.70 -7.28
C GLY A 272 -13.21 17.00 -8.09
N ARG A 273 -14.24 17.84 -8.06
CA ARG A 273 -14.28 19.13 -8.77
C ARG A 273 -13.47 20.25 -8.10
N THR A 274 -12.96 20.06 -6.90
CA THR A 274 -12.12 21.07 -6.23
C THR A 274 -10.65 20.94 -6.65
N GLY A 275 -10.27 19.83 -7.29
CA GLY A 275 -8.95 19.60 -7.86
C GLY A 275 -8.86 19.83 -9.37
N PRO A 276 -7.73 19.46 -9.98
CA PRO A 276 -7.50 19.65 -11.40
C PRO A 276 -8.39 18.75 -12.26
N GLN A 277 -8.87 19.30 -13.37
CA GLN A 277 -9.56 18.57 -14.44
C GLN A 277 -8.55 18.08 -15.49
N GLY A 278 -8.69 16.83 -15.95
CA GLY A 278 -7.87 16.26 -17.02
C GLY A 278 -6.38 16.11 -16.68
N ASN A 279 -5.54 15.91 -17.69
CA ASN A 279 -4.11 15.59 -17.52
C ASN A 279 -3.14 16.73 -17.89
N GLU A 280 -3.64 17.93 -18.22
CA GLU A 280 -2.80 19.08 -18.64
C GLU A 280 -1.68 19.41 -17.64
N LYS A 281 -1.98 19.32 -16.34
CA LYS A 281 -0.99 19.56 -15.29
C LYS A 281 0.14 18.52 -15.30
N ILE A 282 -0.17 17.27 -15.64
CA ILE A 282 0.79 16.17 -15.75
C ILE A 282 1.71 16.40 -16.94
N HIS A 283 1.14 16.75 -18.11
CA HIS A 283 1.93 17.08 -19.30
C HIS A 283 2.96 18.18 -19.00
N ARG A 284 2.54 19.28 -18.37
CA ARG A 284 3.44 20.38 -18.00
C ARG A 284 4.54 20.00 -17.01
N VAL A 285 4.23 19.12 -16.06
CA VAL A 285 5.22 18.61 -15.10
C VAL A 285 6.30 17.82 -15.84
N LEU A 286 5.90 16.96 -16.77
CA LEU A 286 6.85 16.16 -17.55
C LEU A 286 7.63 16.99 -18.58
N ASP A 287 6.99 17.94 -19.28
CA ASP A 287 7.66 18.89 -20.16
C ASP A 287 8.74 19.67 -19.38
N ARG A 288 8.39 20.14 -18.18
CA ARG A 288 9.32 20.89 -17.33
C ARG A 288 10.46 20.02 -16.82
N LEU A 289 10.19 18.75 -16.51
CA LEU A 289 11.18 17.77 -16.07
C LEU A 289 12.14 17.40 -17.21
N ASP A 290 11.64 17.22 -18.44
CA ASP A 290 12.47 16.94 -19.63
C ASP A 290 13.37 18.13 -19.97
N ALA A 291 12.81 19.34 -19.96
CA ALA A 291 13.59 20.57 -20.11
C ALA A 291 14.64 20.74 -19.00
N PHE A 292 14.32 20.36 -17.76
CA PHE A 292 15.28 20.36 -16.67
C PHE A 292 16.40 19.35 -16.92
N HIS A 293 16.04 18.13 -17.33
CA HIS A 293 16.99 17.05 -17.63
C HIS A 293 17.97 17.44 -18.74
N ALA A 294 17.49 18.09 -19.80
CA ALA A 294 18.34 18.55 -20.91
C ALA A 294 19.41 19.56 -20.48
N GLN A 295 19.14 20.39 -19.48
CA GLN A 295 20.07 21.39 -18.95
C GLN A 295 20.92 20.86 -17.82
N HIS A 296 20.33 20.03 -16.96
CA HIS A 296 20.93 19.47 -15.77
C HIS A 296 20.59 17.98 -15.73
N PRO A 297 21.46 17.11 -16.30
CA PRO A 297 21.20 15.69 -16.43
C PRO A 297 20.80 15.01 -15.11
N LEU A 298 19.88 14.07 -15.22
CA LEU A 298 19.35 13.24 -14.15
C LEU A 298 19.87 11.82 -14.34
N ASP A 299 20.18 11.15 -13.23
CA ASP A 299 20.53 9.74 -13.23
C ASP A 299 19.27 8.85 -13.13
N LEU A 300 18.23 9.37 -12.46
CA LEU A 300 17.00 8.62 -12.14
C LEU A 300 15.78 9.55 -12.10
N VAL A 301 14.66 9.08 -12.64
CA VAL A 301 13.32 9.63 -12.38
C VAL A 301 12.55 8.56 -11.62
N LEU A 302 12.15 8.83 -10.39
CA LEU A 302 11.44 7.90 -9.53
C LEU A 302 10.01 8.40 -9.28
N ILE A 303 9.00 7.59 -9.63
CA ILE A 303 7.59 7.85 -9.31
C ILE A 303 7.14 6.86 -8.23
N THR A 304 6.86 7.36 -7.02
CA THR A 304 6.54 6.52 -5.85
C THR A 304 5.05 6.19 -5.72
N GLY A 305 4.43 5.67 -6.78
CA GLY A 305 3.05 5.17 -6.77
C GLY A 305 1.98 6.20 -7.15
N ASP A 306 0.77 5.67 -7.31
CA ASP A 306 -0.44 6.38 -7.76
C ASP A 306 -0.21 7.10 -9.09
N MET A 307 0.28 6.33 -10.07
CA MET A 307 0.37 6.80 -11.46
C MET A 307 -1.04 7.04 -12.01
N THR A 308 -1.97 6.16 -11.69
CA THR A 308 -3.38 6.19 -12.11
C THR A 308 -4.31 6.54 -10.95
N ASP A 309 -5.50 7.08 -11.25
CA ASP A 309 -6.49 7.41 -10.23
C ASP A 309 -7.35 6.21 -9.78
N ALA A 310 -7.50 5.19 -10.61
CA ALA A 310 -8.31 4.01 -10.31
C ALA A 310 -7.78 2.70 -10.92
N GLY A 311 -6.55 2.67 -11.44
CA GLY A 311 -5.95 1.48 -12.04
C GLY A 311 -6.62 1.03 -13.33
N ARG A 312 -7.40 1.90 -13.99
CA ARG A 312 -8.19 1.54 -15.18
C ARG A 312 -7.34 1.46 -16.44
N SER A 313 -7.80 0.68 -17.42
CA SER A 313 -7.11 0.54 -18.70
C SER A 313 -6.88 1.90 -19.36
N GLY A 314 -7.91 2.74 -19.50
CA GLY A 314 -7.77 4.08 -20.09
C GLY A 314 -6.79 5.01 -19.36
N GLU A 315 -6.67 4.89 -18.03
CA GLU A 315 -5.73 5.71 -17.24
C GLU A 315 -4.28 5.27 -17.47
N TRP A 316 -4.04 3.96 -17.54
CA TRP A 316 -2.74 3.41 -17.89
C TRP A 316 -2.33 3.76 -19.32
N ALA A 317 -3.28 3.76 -20.27
CA ALA A 317 -3.02 4.18 -21.65
C ALA A 317 -2.53 5.63 -21.70
N GLU A 318 -3.27 6.55 -21.07
CA GLU A 318 -2.90 7.96 -20.97
C GLU A 318 -1.54 8.17 -20.30
N PHE A 319 -1.26 7.46 -19.20
CA PHE A 319 0.04 7.53 -18.54
C PHE A 319 1.18 7.08 -19.48
N MET A 320 1.02 5.92 -20.11
CA MET A 320 2.05 5.36 -20.99
C MET A 320 2.29 6.21 -22.24
N ASP A 321 1.25 6.80 -22.83
CA ASP A 321 1.39 7.73 -23.97
C ASP A 321 2.07 9.03 -23.55
N THR A 322 1.74 9.55 -22.37
CA THR A 322 2.37 10.74 -21.80
C THR A 322 3.87 10.52 -21.55
N VAL A 323 4.26 9.37 -21.00
CA VAL A 323 5.68 9.02 -20.82
C VAL A 323 6.37 8.78 -22.16
N ALA A 324 5.70 8.16 -23.14
CA ALA A 324 6.25 7.91 -24.47
C ALA A 324 6.63 9.20 -25.21
N ALA A 325 5.94 10.31 -24.93
CA ALA A 325 6.29 11.62 -25.47
C ALA A 325 7.65 12.15 -24.96
N HIS A 326 8.24 11.54 -23.92
CA HIS A 326 9.46 11.97 -23.25
C HIS A 326 10.51 10.84 -23.18
N PRO A 327 11.11 10.42 -24.32
CA PRO A 327 11.99 9.26 -24.37
C PRO A 327 13.23 9.37 -23.45
N GLY A 328 13.80 10.56 -23.29
CA GLY A 328 14.93 10.78 -22.38
C GLY A 328 14.59 10.53 -20.92
N LEU A 329 13.36 10.89 -20.50
CA LEU A 329 12.86 10.58 -19.16
C LEU A 329 12.50 9.10 -19.02
N ALA A 330 11.84 8.52 -20.03
CA ALA A 330 11.44 7.11 -20.07
C ALA A 330 12.62 6.16 -19.79
N GLU A 331 13.78 6.43 -20.39
CA GLU A 331 15.00 5.63 -20.16
C GLU A 331 15.47 5.60 -18.70
N ARG A 332 15.13 6.64 -17.92
CA ARG A 332 15.55 6.83 -16.53
C ARG A 332 14.44 6.57 -15.53
N LEU A 333 13.25 6.22 -16.01
CA LEU A 333 12.07 6.10 -15.19
C LEU A 333 12.05 4.77 -14.44
N LEU A 334 11.84 4.84 -13.13
CA LEU A 334 11.42 3.73 -12.28
C LEU A 334 10.09 4.09 -11.61
N ILE A 335 9.15 3.16 -11.61
CA ILE A 335 7.86 3.29 -10.95
C ILE A 335 7.64 2.13 -9.97
N LEU A 336 6.75 2.33 -9.01
CA LEU A 336 6.29 1.31 -8.07
C LEU A 336 4.79 1.48 -7.82
N PRO A 337 4.05 0.45 -7.39
CA PRO A 337 2.60 0.55 -7.27
C PRO A 337 2.15 1.39 -6.07
N GLY A 338 1.19 2.28 -6.28
CA GLY A 338 0.40 2.88 -5.20
C GLY A 338 -0.98 2.22 -5.04
N ASN A 339 -1.78 2.69 -4.07
CA ASN A 339 -3.06 2.06 -3.79
C ASN A 339 -4.12 2.36 -4.86
N HIS A 340 -4.09 3.54 -5.48
CA HIS A 340 -5.01 3.85 -6.57
C HIS A 340 -4.79 2.99 -7.81
N ASP A 341 -3.55 2.52 -8.01
CA ASP A 341 -3.20 1.66 -9.13
C ASP A 341 -3.80 0.25 -9.03
N VAL A 342 -4.09 -0.25 -7.81
CA VAL A 342 -4.44 -1.66 -7.58
C VAL A 342 -5.72 -1.91 -6.77
N ASN A 343 -6.06 -1.03 -5.84
CA ASN A 343 -7.08 -1.29 -4.81
C ASN A 343 -8.43 -0.60 -5.09
N VAL A 344 -8.49 0.39 -5.99
CA VAL A 344 -9.74 1.08 -6.33
C VAL A 344 -10.65 0.16 -7.15
N VAL A 345 -11.76 -0.25 -6.53
CA VAL A 345 -12.77 -1.13 -7.16
C VAL A 345 -13.65 -0.34 -8.13
N ASP A 346 -14.10 0.84 -7.72
CA ASP A 346 -14.98 1.68 -8.52
C ASP A 346 -14.78 3.15 -8.18
N ARG A 347 -14.48 3.96 -9.19
CA ARG A 347 -14.28 5.40 -9.03
C ARG A 347 -15.57 6.14 -8.65
N ALA A 348 -16.73 5.63 -9.07
CA ALA A 348 -18.01 6.32 -8.94
C ALA A 348 -18.83 5.83 -7.75
N ASN A 349 -18.55 4.61 -7.26
CA ASN A 349 -19.29 4.01 -6.16
C ASN A 349 -18.36 3.54 -5.02
N PRO A 350 -18.16 4.37 -3.99
CA PRO A 350 -17.28 4.02 -2.87
C PRO A 350 -17.82 2.87 -2.00
N ALA A 351 -19.09 2.48 -2.17
CA ALA A 351 -19.69 1.34 -1.48
C ALA A 351 -19.50 0.01 -2.23
N ARG A 352 -18.93 0.04 -3.44
CA ARG A 352 -18.67 -1.19 -4.21
C ARG A 352 -17.58 -2.00 -3.52
N LEU A 353 -17.87 -3.26 -3.26
CA LEU A 353 -16.97 -4.20 -2.60
C LEU A 353 -16.55 -5.31 -3.57
N GLU A 354 -15.29 -5.72 -3.51
CA GLU A 354 -14.77 -6.91 -4.17
C GLU A 354 -14.51 -8.02 -3.15
N LEU A 355 -14.96 -9.24 -3.45
CA LEU A 355 -14.66 -10.41 -2.62
C LEU A 355 -13.18 -10.80 -2.76
N PRO A 356 -12.55 -11.46 -1.78
CA PRO A 356 -11.13 -11.87 -1.87
C PRO A 356 -10.76 -12.69 -3.12
N THR A 357 -11.72 -13.43 -3.66
CA THR A 357 -11.53 -14.28 -4.86
C THR A 357 -11.95 -13.58 -6.16
N SER A 358 -12.28 -12.29 -6.14
CA SER A 358 -12.65 -11.56 -7.37
C SER A 358 -11.46 -11.47 -8.32
N PRO A 359 -11.70 -11.55 -9.64
CA PRO A 359 -10.64 -11.39 -10.63
C PRO A 359 -10.21 -9.91 -10.82
N GLY A 360 -11.04 -8.94 -10.42
CA GLY A 360 -10.84 -7.50 -10.69
C GLY A 360 -9.53 -6.96 -10.13
N LYS A 361 -9.27 -7.16 -8.83
CA LYS A 361 -8.00 -6.78 -8.21
C LYS A 361 -6.79 -7.40 -8.90
N ARG A 362 -6.86 -8.69 -9.26
CA ARG A 362 -5.77 -9.38 -9.96
C ARG A 362 -5.51 -8.77 -11.32
N LEU A 363 -6.56 -8.38 -12.03
CA LEU A 363 -6.44 -7.70 -13.32
C LEU A 363 -5.73 -6.35 -13.17
N ARG A 364 -6.12 -5.51 -12.20
CA ARG A 364 -5.43 -4.25 -11.90
C ARG A 364 -3.95 -4.46 -11.55
N GLN A 365 -3.64 -5.41 -10.67
CA GLN A 365 -2.26 -5.79 -10.35
C GLN A 365 -1.44 -6.16 -11.61
N LEU A 366 -2.01 -6.96 -12.51
CA LEU A 366 -1.32 -7.37 -13.74
C LEU A 366 -1.18 -6.24 -14.75
N ARG A 367 -2.12 -5.28 -14.82
CA ARG A 367 -1.94 -4.04 -15.61
C ARG A 367 -0.77 -3.22 -15.09
N THR A 368 -0.73 -2.99 -13.77
CA THR A 368 0.37 -2.27 -13.14
C THR A 368 1.71 -2.97 -13.41
N LEU A 369 1.73 -4.31 -13.29
CA LEU A 369 2.93 -5.10 -13.56
C LEU A 369 3.34 -5.06 -15.04
N SER A 370 2.38 -5.05 -15.96
CA SER A 370 2.61 -4.87 -17.41
C SER A 370 3.27 -3.52 -17.70
N ALA A 371 2.81 -2.44 -17.07
CA ALA A 371 3.43 -1.12 -17.19
C ALA A 371 4.87 -1.10 -16.63
N ILE A 372 5.08 -1.66 -15.43
CA ILE A 372 6.40 -1.79 -14.81
C ILE A 372 7.37 -2.56 -15.72
N GLU A 373 6.93 -3.71 -16.26
CA GLU A 373 7.75 -4.54 -17.16
C GLU A 373 8.14 -3.78 -18.43
N ALA A 374 7.21 -3.06 -19.03
CA ALA A 374 7.45 -2.29 -20.24
C ALA A 374 8.41 -1.11 -20.03
N LEU A 375 8.36 -0.44 -18.87
CA LEU A 375 9.19 0.73 -18.56
C LEU A 375 10.62 0.35 -18.12
N HIS A 376 10.75 -0.66 -17.27
CA HIS A 376 12.02 -0.99 -16.63
C HIS A 376 12.21 -2.47 -16.25
N GLY A 377 11.47 -3.39 -16.88
CA GLY A 377 11.53 -4.83 -16.59
C GLY A 377 12.91 -5.47 -16.76
N ASP A 378 13.69 -5.02 -17.75
CA ASP A 378 15.07 -5.51 -17.99
C ASP A 378 16.11 -4.88 -17.04
N LYS A 379 15.75 -3.80 -16.34
CA LYS A 379 16.65 -3.05 -15.44
C LYS A 379 16.54 -3.50 -13.99
N VAL A 380 15.43 -4.13 -13.63
CA VAL A 380 15.13 -4.55 -12.25
C VAL A 380 15.19 -6.06 -12.11
N PHE A 381 15.77 -6.51 -11.01
CA PHE A 381 15.93 -7.92 -10.67
C PHE A 381 14.97 -8.30 -9.54
N CYS A 382 14.35 -9.47 -9.65
CA CYS A 382 13.58 -10.05 -8.55
C CYS A 382 14.54 -10.83 -7.63
N PHE A 383 14.36 -10.72 -6.31
CA PHE A 383 15.21 -11.47 -5.38
C PHE A 383 14.83 -12.96 -5.37
N ASP A 384 15.83 -13.85 -5.45
CA ASP A 384 15.66 -15.29 -5.29
C ASP A 384 15.91 -15.63 -3.81
N SER A 385 14.84 -15.64 -3.01
CA SER A 385 14.89 -15.91 -1.57
C SER A 385 15.48 -17.30 -1.27
N ASP A 386 15.21 -18.30 -2.12
CA ASP A 386 15.63 -19.69 -1.89
C ASP A 386 17.14 -19.85 -2.03
N LYS A 387 17.74 -19.17 -3.00
CA LYS A 387 19.20 -19.10 -3.16
C LYS A 387 19.81 -17.94 -2.39
N GLY A 388 18.97 -17.14 -1.74
CA GLY A 388 19.28 -15.88 -1.09
C GLY A 388 20.21 -15.04 -1.94
N ARG A 389 19.88 -14.73 -3.20
CA ARG A 389 20.70 -13.90 -4.14
C ARG A 389 19.81 -13.13 -5.12
N LEU A 390 20.40 -12.20 -5.89
CA LEU A 390 19.70 -11.61 -7.03
C LEU A 390 19.33 -12.71 -8.03
N GLY A 391 18.03 -12.75 -8.36
CA GLY A 391 17.43 -13.68 -9.30
C GLY A 391 17.45 -13.11 -10.72
N PRO A 392 16.53 -13.57 -11.59
CA PRO A 392 16.39 -13.06 -12.95
C PRO A 392 15.82 -11.64 -12.98
N THR A 393 15.85 -11.00 -14.16
CA THR A 393 15.14 -9.73 -14.36
C THR A 393 13.63 -9.93 -14.23
N LEU A 394 12.87 -8.85 -14.00
CA LEU A 394 11.41 -8.94 -13.98
C LEU A 394 10.85 -9.50 -15.29
N THR A 395 11.41 -9.04 -16.42
CA THR A 395 11.07 -9.54 -17.74
C THR A 395 11.26 -11.06 -17.85
N GLU A 396 12.40 -11.58 -17.43
CA GLU A 396 12.70 -13.01 -17.44
C GLU A 396 11.78 -13.78 -16.48
N ARG A 397 11.45 -13.18 -15.32
CA ARG A 397 10.54 -13.77 -14.33
C ARG A 397 9.11 -13.90 -14.85
N LEU A 398 8.64 -12.96 -15.68
CA LEU A 398 7.28 -12.94 -16.23
C LEU A 398 7.13 -13.68 -17.55
N ALA A 399 8.22 -13.90 -18.29
CA ALA A 399 8.19 -14.57 -19.59
C ALA A 399 7.41 -15.92 -19.59
N PRO A 400 7.55 -16.82 -18.58
CA PRO A 400 6.80 -18.07 -18.56
C PRO A 400 5.29 -17.91 -18.36
N HIS A 401 4.83 -16.73 -17.95
CA HIS A 401 3.44 -16.44 -17.61
C HIS A 401 2.75 -15.51 -18.62
N ARG A 402 3.44 -15.07 -19.68
CA ARG A 402 2.93 -14.10 -20.66
C ARG A 402 1.58 -14.54 -21.24
N ASP A 403 1.51 -15.74 -21.81
CA ASP A 403 0.28 -16.24 -22.45
C ASP A 403 -0.89 -16.36 -21.46
N ASP A 404 -0.61 -16.78 -20.22
CA ASP A 404 -1.63 -16.87 -19.17
C ASP A 404 -2.13 -15.48 -18.73
N ILE A 405 -1.24 -14.48 -18.68
CA ILE A 405 -1.57 -13.09 -18.34
C ILE A 405 -2.43 -12.48 -19.45
N GLU A 406 -2.03 -12.64 -20.72
CA GLU A 406 -2.78 -12.16 -21.89
C GLU A 406 -4.17 -12.80 -21.94
N ALA A 407 -4.26 -14.13 -21.81
CA ALA A 407 -5.54 -14.84 -21.80
C ALA A 407 -6.43 -14.45 -20.60
N PHE A 408 -5.82 -14.15 -19.44
CA PHE A 408 -6.58 -13.67 -18.29
C PHE A 408 -7.09 -12.25 -18.50
N ALA A 409 -6.30 -11.36 -19.10
CA ALA A 409 -6.72 -10.00 -19.42
C ALA A 409 -7.94 -10.00 -20.37
N ASP A 410 -7.98 -10.90 -21.35
CA ASP A 410 -9.13 -11.05 -22.26
C ASP A 410 -10.37 -11.61 -21.56
N THR A 411 -10.21 -12.64 -20.72
CA THR A 411 -11.36 -13.44 -20.24
C THR A 411 -11.87 -13.03 -18.86
N GLY A 412 -10.99 -12.58 -17.97
CA GLY A 412 -11.26 -12.26 -16.57
C GLY A 412 -11.64 -13.49 -15.72
N GLY A 413 -11.19 -14.69 -16.08
CA GLY A 413 -11.62 -15.93 -15.44
C GLY A 413 -11.06 -16.13 -14.02
N ILE A 414 -11.92 -16.56 -13.07
CA ILE A 414 -11.54 -16.80 -11.66
C ILE A 414 -10.41 -17.84 -11.54
N ARG A 415 -10.48 -18.92 -12.32
CA ARG A 415 -9.47 -20.00 -12.28
C ARG A 415 -8.08 -19.50 -12.72
N GLN A 416 -8.04 -18.64 -13.74
CA GLN A 416 -6.78 -18.02 -14.20
C GLN A 416 -6.27 -17.03 -13.15
N SER A 417 -7.16 -16.20 -12.56
CA SER A 417 -6.81 -15.30 -11.45
C SER A 417 -6.10 -16.04 -10.31
N LEU A 418 -6.64 -17.20 -9.88
CA LEU A 418 -6.04 -18.01 -8.82
C LEU A 418 -4.67 -18.60 -9.20
N ARG A 419 -4.45 -18.95 -10.47
CA ARG A 419 -3.14 -19.44 -10.96
C ARG A 419 -2.08 -18.34 -10.98
N LEU A 420 -2.49 -17.12 -11.30
CA LEU A 420 -1.63 -15.94 -11.35
C LEU A 420 -1.47 -15.28 -9.98
N ALA A 421 -2.06 -15.84 -8.92
CA ALA A 421 -2.15 -15.23 -7.59
C ALA A 421 -0.78 -14.91 -6.97
N GLN A 422 0.21 -15.78 -7.19
CA GLN A 422 1.51 -15.67 -6.53
C GLN A 422 2.47 -14.70 -7.22
N ILE A 423 2.27 -14.43 -8.52
CA ILE A 423 3.21 -13.62 -9.32
C ILE A 423 3.43 -12.25 -8.68
N TRP A 424 2.35 -11.57 -8.30
CA TRP A 424 2.42 -10.24 -7.70
C TRP A 424 3.29 -10.18 -6.44
N ASP A 425 3.16 -11.14 -5.52
CA ASP A 425 3.91 -11.13 -4.26
C ASP A 425 5.35 -11.63 -4.43
N ASP A 426 5.64 -12.36 -5.51
CA ASP A 426 6.96 -12.96 -5.78
C ASP A 426 7.94 -12.01 -6.48
N VAL A 427 7.44 -10.95 -7.11
CA VAL A 427 8.30 -10.03 -7.87
C VAL A 427 8.89 -8.90 -7.02
N PHE A 428 8.39 -8.70 -5.80
CA PHE A 428 8.89 -7.68 -4.87
C PHE A 428 9.74 -8.30 -3.75
N PRO A 429 10.82 -7.64 -3.30
CA PRO A 429 11.30 -6.34 -3.78
C PRO A 429 11.92 -6.45 -5.18
N MET A 430 11.70 -5.43 -6.01
CA MET A 430 12.41 -5.28 -7.29
C MET A 430 13.65 -4.44 -7.06
N ILE A 431 14.79 -4.89 -7.58
CA ILE A 431 16.10 -4.37 -7.20
C ILE A 431 16.86 -3.88 -8.44
N VAL A 432 17.26 -2.62 -8.43
CA VAL A 432 18.31 -2.11 -9.31
C VAL A 432 19.62 -2.15 -8.52
N PRO A 433 20.53 -3.11 -8.80
CA PRO A 433 21.77 -3.21 -8.07
C PRO A 433 22.68 -1.99 -8.36
N PRO A 434 23.56 -1.62 -7.41
CA PRO A 434 24.55 -0.59 -7.67
C PRO A 434 25.51 -1.03 -8.79
N LYS A 435 25.87 -0.13 -9.69
CA LYS A 435 26.78 -0.41 -10.82
C LYS A 435 28.23 -0.62 -10.38
N THR A 436 28.61 -0.08 -9.22
CA THR A 436 29.93 -0.20 -8.59
C THR A 436 29.73 -0.55 -7.12
N ASP A 437 30.76 -1.10 -6.47
CA ASP A 437 30.67 -1.52 -5.06
C ASP A 437 30.29 -0.38 -4.09
N ASP A 438 30.67 0.84 -4.42
CA ASP A 438 30.37 2.09 -3.72
C ASP A 438 29.28 2.94 -4.41
N GLY A 439 28.54 2.34 -5.35
CA GLY A 439 27.47 3.00 -6.08
C GLY A 439 26.17 3.12 -5.28
N ILE A 440 25.14 3.64 -5.95
CA ILE A 440 23.76 3.66 -5.43
C ILE A 440 22.94 2.57 -6.11
N GLY A 441 22.26 1.76 -5.31
CA GLY A 441 21.19 0.85 -5.75
C GLY A 441 19.80 1.38 -5.39
N VAL A 442 18.77 0.81 -5.99
CA VAL A 442 17.36 1.16 -5.76
C VAL A 442 16.56 -0.09 -5.43
N MET A 443 15.79 -0.04 -4.34
CA MET A 443 14.81 -1.07 -3.97
C MET A 443 13.41 -0.50 -4.21
N LEU A 444 12.61 -1.15 -5.05
CA LEU A 444 11.21 -0.80 -5.29
C LEU A 444 10.32 -1.80 -4.55
N LEU A 445 9.53 -1.30 -3.61
CA LEU A 445 8.69 -2.11 -2.72
C LEU A 445 7.21 -2.03 -3.12
N ASN A 446 6.50 -3.13 -2.94
CA ASN A 446 5.04 -3.09 -2.88
C ASN A 446 4.62 -2.89 -1.43
N SER A 447 4.06 -1.72 -1.15
CA SER A 447 3.58 -1.37 0.18
C SER A 447 2.07 -1.39 0.32
N ASN A 448 1.33 -1.92 -0.66
CA ASN A 448 -0.13 -1.95 -0.66
C ASN A 448 -0.65 -3.08 0.21
N ALA A 449 -1.54 -2.77 1.16
CA ALA A 449 -2.32 -3.80 1.84
C ALA A 449 -3.46 -4.27 0.93
N GLU A 450 -3.98 -5.46 1.21
CA GLU A 450 -5.16 -5.93 0.50
C GLU A 450 -6.40 -5.13 0.93
N ALA A 451 -7.05 -4.46 -0.03
CA ALA A 451 -8.31 -3.77 0.18
C ALA A 451 -9.45 -4.46 -0.56
N HIS A 452 -10.63 -4.50 0.07
CA HIS A 452 -11.85 -5.07 -0.50
C HIS A 452 -12.95 -4.01 -0.71
N PHE A 453 -12.76 -2.81 -0.19
CA PHE A 453 -13.65 -1.66 -0.30
C PHE A 453 -12.86 -0.36 -0.07
N SER A 454 -13.40 0.76 -0.56
CA SER A 454 -12.69 2.05 -0.63
C SER A 454 -12.18 2.57 0.71
N PHE A 455 -12.83 2.26 1.84
CA PHE A 455 -12.37 2.71 3.15
C PHE A 455 -11.05 2.07 3.59
N THR A 456 -10.72 0.87 3.08
CA THR A 456 -9.45 0.17 3.35
C THR A 456 -8.39 0.42 2.28
N ASN A 457 -8.70 1.23 1.26
CA ASN A 457 -7.84 1.47 0.09
C ASN A 457 -6.47 2.03 0.47
N ALA A 458 -6.43 2.97 1.41
CA ALA A 458 -5.24 3.72 1.81
C ALA A 458 -4.34 2.98 2.82
N LEU A 459 -4.67 1.73 3.17
CA LEU A 459 -3.87 0.96 4.12
C LEU A 459 -2.63 0.40 3.44
N GLY A 460 -1.47 0.65 4.05
CA GLY A 460 -0.19 0.14 3.58
C GLY A 460 0.47 -0.85 4.55
N ILE A 461 1.27 -1.75 4.00
CA ILE A 461 2.00 -2.79 4.75
C ILE A 461 3.27 -3.20 4.00
N ILE A 462 4.33 -3.54 4.73
CA ILE A 462 5.49 -4.27 4.17
C ILE A 462 5.51 -5.67 4.77
N SER A 463 5.49 -6.72 3.94
CA SER A 463 5.62 -8.09 4.46
C SER A 463 7.03 -8.38 4.96
N ALA A 464 7.14 -9.27 5.94
CA ALA A 464 8.39 -9.74 6.53
C ALA A 464 9.25 -10.46 5.51
N LEU A 465 8.64 -11.23 4.60
CA LEU A 465 9.35 -11.83 3.48
C LEU A 465 10.01 -10.76 2.59
N GLN A 466 9.27 -9.72 2.23
CA GLN A 466 9.79 -8.63 1.40
C GLN A 466 10.89 -7.84 2.13
N ALA A 467 10.72 -7.59 3.43
CA ALA A 467 11.74 -6.93 4.25
C ALA A 467 13.00 -7.78 4.40
N GLN A 468 12.85 -9.10 4.57
CA GLN A 468 13.97 -10.04 4.66
C GLN A 468 14.78 -10.08 3.36
N ASP A 469 14.10 -10.18 2.22
CA ASP A 469 14.74 -10.17 0.90
C ASP A 469 15.46 -8.84 0.64
N LEU A 470 14.86 -7.71 1.03
CA LEU A 470 15.49 -6.39 0.97
C LEU A 470 16.77 -6.31 1.81
N MET A 471 16.75 -6.80 3.05
CA MET A 471 17.92 -6.79 3.93
C MET A 471 19.04 -7.69 3.38
N ALA A 472 18.68 -8.91 2.96
CA ALA A 472 19.63 -9.87 2.37
C ALA A 472 20.27 -9.34 1.07
N ALA A 473 19.53 -8.55 0.29
CA ALA A 473 20.07 -7.88 -0.88
C ALA A 473 21.05 -6.74 -0.52
N MET A 474 20.72 -5.90 0.48
CA MET A 474 21.62 -4.83 0.93
C MET A 474 22.93 -5.36 1.53
N GLU A 475 22.86 -6.46 2.29
CA GLU A 475 24.04 -7.11 2.89
C GLU A 475 25.07 -7.57 1.86
N ARG A 476 24.62 -7.86 0.62
CA ARG A 476 25.51 -8.22 -0.49
C ARG A 476 26.37 -7.08 -1.00
N TYR A 477 25.96 -5.84 -0.79
CA TYR A 477 26.66 -4.64 -1.25
C TYR A 477 26.98 -3.75 -0.04
N PRO A 478 27.92 -4.17 0.82
CA PRO A 478 28.14 -3.53 2.12
C PRO A 478 28.66 -2.09 2.05
N ARG A 479 29.22 -1.68 0.90
CA ARG A 479 29.73 -0.32 0.66
C ARG A 479 28.80 0.56 -0.16
N ALA A 480 27.70 0.01 -0.67
CA ALA A 480 26.77 0.74 -1.53
C ALA A 480 25.77 1.58 -0.72
N GLY A 481 25.33 2.67 -1.33
CA GLY A 481 24.19 3.44 -0.86
C GLY A 481 22.88 2.89 -1.46
N TRP A 482 21.77 3.08 -0.75
CA TRP A 482 20.48 2.54 -1.17
C TRP A 482 19.35 3.58 -1.11
N ILE A 483 18.60 3.66 -2.19
CA ILE A 483 17.26 4.28 -2.20
C ILE A 483 16.25 3.16 -1.95
N VAL A 484 15.51 3.25 -0.85
CA VAL A 484 14.38 2.34 -0.57
C VAL A 484 13.09 3.07 -0.91
N ALA A 485 12.45 2.70 -2.01
CA ALA A 485 11.27 3.35 -2.53
C ALA A 485 10.01 2.53 -2.27
N LEU A 486 8.95 3.20 -1.81
CA LEU A 486 7.63 2.63 -1.56
C LEU A 486 6.56 3.73 -1.70
N HIS A 487 5.28 3.38 -1.70
CA HIS A 487 4.24 4.40 -1.85
C HIS A 487 3.81 5.00 -0.51
N HIS A 488 3.44 4.15 0.44
CA HIS A 488 2.84 4.58 1.71
C HIS A 488 3.89 5.11 2.69
N HIS A 489 3.54 6.17 3.42
CA HIS A 489 4.44 6.77 4.39
C HIS A 489 4.69 5.87 5.61
N LEU A 490 5.94 5.86 6.10
CA LEU A 490 6.39 4.93 7.14
C LEU A 490 5.91 5.31 8.53
N VAL A 491 5.87 6.62 8.81
CA VAL A 491 5.58 7.16 10.14
C VAL A 491 4.81 8.47 10.00
N GLU A 492 3.91 8.73 10.94
CA GLU A 492 3.17 10.00 10.97
C GLU A 492 4.12 11.18 11.23
N TYR A 493 3.99 12.23 10.43
CA TYR A 493 4.85 13.41 10.50
C TYR A 493 4.62 14.23 11.77
N PRO A 494 5.64 14.97 12.22
CA PRO A 494 5.54 15.78 13.44
C PRO A 494 4.63 17.02 13.31
N THR A 495 4.04 17.30 12.15
CA THR A 495 3.20 18.48 11.89
C THR A 495 1.81 18.35 12.54
N PRO A 496 1.21 19.45 13.03
CA PRO A 496 -0.18 19.44 13.51
C PRO A 496 -1.11 19.04 12.37
N ALA A 497 -1.81 17.91 12.50
CA ALA A 497 -2.86 17.56 11.55
C ALA A 497 -4.04 18.53 11.73
N LYS A 498 -4.72 18.89 10.64
CA LYS A 498 -5.90 19.77 10.71
C LYS A 498 -7.08 19.03 11.34
N ALA A 499 -7.12 17.71 11.19
CA ALA A 499 -8.08 16.82 11.86
C ALA A 499 -7.44 15.54 12.38
N PHE A 500 -7.94 15.03 13.50
CA PHE A 500 -7.51 13.76 14.11
C PHE A 500 -7.68 12.54 13.18
N SER A 501 -8.69 12.59 12.30
CA SER A 501 -8.95 11.57 11.27
C SER A 501 -7.84 11.46 10.22
N GLU A 502 -7.08 12.53 9.96
CA GLU A 502 -5.96 12.52 9.00
C GLU A 502 -4.78 11.67 9.49
N ARG A 503 -4.73 11.35 10.79
CA ARG A 503 -3.63 10.61 11.45
C ARG A 503 -3.88 9.10 11.59
N ILE A 504 -5.06 8.61 11.22
CA ILE A 504 -5.46 7.21 11.41
C ILE A 504 -5.66 6.56 10.05
N GLY A 505 -4.89 5.51 9.77
CA GLY A 505 -5.14 4.62 8.63
C GLY A 505 -4.51 5.01 7.29
N THR A 506 -3.57 5.98 7.27
CA THR A 506 -2.84 6.35 6.04
C THR A 506 -1.36 5.97 6.09
N ALA A 507 -0.78 5.80 7.29
CA ALA A 507 0.58 5.31 7.46
C ALA A 507 0.64 3.78 7.28
N LEU A 508 1.83 3.26 6.99
CA LEU A 508 2.09 1.83 7.06
C LEU A 508 1.66 1.27 8.42
N ILE A 509 0.80 0.25 8.38
CA ILE A 509 0.31 -0.49 9.55
C ILE A 509 1.48 -0.94 10.45
N ASN A 510 2.55 -1.42 9.81
CA ASN A 510 3.74 -1.92 10.47
C ASN A 510 4.96 -1.01 10.27
N GLY A 511 4.73 0.28 9.99
CA GLY A 511 5.78 1.23 9.67
C GLY A 511 6.85 1.37 10.75
N SER A 512 6.46 1.43 12.04
CA SER A 512 7.44 1.51 13.14
C SER A 512 8.30 0.25 13.23
N TRP A 513 7.75 -0.93 12.92
CA TRP A 513 8.52 -2.16 12.82
C TRP A 513 9.47 -2.14 11.64
N PHE A 514 9.02 -1.66 10.48
CA PHE A 514 9.85 -1.61 9.29
C PHE A 514 11.03 -0.62 9.45
N VAL A 515 10.81 0.55 10.05
CA VAL A 515 11.89 1.48 10.41
C VAL A 515 12.94 0.81 11.32
N ARG A 516 12.52 -0.04 12.27
CA ARG A 516 13.46 -0.81 13.10
C ARG A 516 14.28 -1.82 12.29
N GLN A 517 13.68 -2.45 11.28
CA GLN A 517 14.41 -3.36 10.38
C GLN A 517 15.43 -2.61 9.52
N LEU A 518 15.14 -1.36 9.13
CA LEU A 518 16.05 -0.53 8.33
C LEU A 518 17.17 0.13 9.15
N ARG A 519 16.98 0.29 10.46
CA ARG A 519 17.93 0.98 11.36
C ARG A 519 19.39 0.50 11.27
N PRO A 520 19.70 -0.81 11.15
CA PRO A 520 21.08 -1.28 10.97
C PRO A 520 21.76 -0.74 9.70
N PHE A 521 21.00 -0.25 8.73
CA PHE A 521 21.46 0.26 7.44
C PHE A 521 21.27 1.78 7.29
N ALA A 522 20.83 2.48 8.34
CA ALA A 522 20.41 3.89 8.29
C ALA A 522 21.48 4.85 7.69
N ASP A 523 22.76 4.58 7.94
CA ASP A 523 23.86 5.41 7.45
C ASP A 523 24.05 5.30 5.92
N ARG A 524 23.59 4.19 5.33
CA ARG A 524 23.76 3.88 3.90
C ARG A 524 22.46 3.87 3.11
N LEU A 525 21.33 4.29 3.69
CA LEU A 525 20.06 4.35 2.97
C LEU A 525 19.27 5.64 3.18
N VAL A 526 18.38 5.89 2.23
CA VAL A 526 17.33 6.90 2.30
C VAL A 526 16.03 6.29 1.78
N VAL A 527 14.92 6.59 2.45
CA VAL A 527 13.61 6.08 2.09
C VAL A 527 12.85 7.14 1.30
N PHE A 528 12.35 6.81 0.11
CA PHE A 528 11.58 7.71 -0.75
C PHE A 528 10.13 7.19 -0.84
N HIS A 529 9.14 8.06 -0.61
CA HIS A 529 7.74 7.67 -0.74
C HIS A 529 6.79 8.84 -1.07
N GLY A 530 5.48 8.56 -1.21
CA GLY A 530 4.43 9.55 -1.47
C GLY A 530 3.18 9.36 -0.60
N HIS A 531 2.00 9.21 -1.21
CA HIS A 531 0.69 8.90 -0.62
C HIS A 531 0.01 10.06 0.13
N ARG A 532 0.77 10.89 0.85
CA ARG A 532 0.18 12.00 1.64
C ARG A 532 0.05 13.31 0.86
N HIS A 533 0.48 13.34 -0.39
CA HIS A 533 0.50 14.54 -1.26
C HIS A 533 1.24 15.74 -0.64
N THR A 534 2.06 15.51 0.38
CA THR A 534 2.74 16.56 1.14
C THR A 534 4.22 16.27 1.20
N GLU A 535 5.02 17.33 1.06
CA GLU A 535 6.46 17.21 1.14
C GLU A 535 6.89 17.13 2.60
N TRP A 536 7.81 16.20 2.87
CA TRP A 536 8.47 16.12 4.16
C TRP A 536 9.83 15.47 3.99
N ILE A 537 10.86 16.04 4.62
CA ILE A 537 12.18 15.44 4.68
C ILE A 537 12.60 15.40 6.15
N GLY A 538 12.80 14.20 6.64
CA GLY A 538 13.08 14.00 8.05
C GLY A 538 13.74 12.66 8.33
N GLN A 539 13.68 12.28 9.59
CA GLN A 539 14.20 11.00 10.04
C GLN A 539 13.38 10.43 11.19
N SER A 540 13.41 9.10 11.29
CA SER A 540 12.87 8.35 12.42
C SER A 540 13.78 7.17 12.73
N GLY A 541 14.16 6.97 14.00
CA GLY A 541 15.10 5.90 14.38
C GLY A 541 16.48 5.98 13.68
N GLY A 542 16.88 7.16 13.21
CA GLY A 542 18.10 7.38 12.40
C GLY A 542 17.91 7.16 10.90
N VAL A 543 16.81 6.54 10.47
CA VAL A 543 16.49 6.33 9.05
C VAL A 543 15.99 7.64 8.45
N ARG A 544 16.64 8.09 7.37
CA ARG A 544 16.23 9.27 6.59
C ARG A 544 15.06 8.93 5.68
N ILE A 545 14.06 9.80 5.67
CA ILE A 545 12.79 9.62 4.95
C ILE A 545 12.48 10.89 4.16
N VAL A 546 12.13 10.71 2.90
CA VAL A 546 11.79 11.74 1.93
C VAL A 546 10.40 11.42 1.37
N SER A 547 9.48 12.36 1.55
CA SER A 547 8.12 12.33 1.01
C SER A 547 8.00 13.34 -0.10
N ALA A 548 7.57 12.88 -1.27
CA ALA A 548 7.18 13.77 -2.36
C ALA A 548 5.74 14.29 -2.14
N ALA A 549 5.52 15.57 -2.43
CA ALA A 549 4.16 16.03 -2.69
C ALA A 549 3.71 15.61 -4.08
N SER A 550 2.39 15.54 -4.25
CA SER A 550 1.82 15.47 -5.58
C SER A 550 2.03 16.81 -6.29
N PRO A 551 2.69 16.83 -7.47
CA PRO A 551 2.72 18.01 -8.32
C PRO A 551 1.37 18.21 -9.03
N VAL A 552 0.38 17.33 -8.83
CA VAL A 552 -0.93 17.37 -9.51
C VAL A 552 -2.06 17.69 -8.53
N MET A 553 -2.20 16.92 -7.46
CA MET A 553 -3.34 16.96 -6.52
C MET A 553 -3.39 18.25 -5.70
N ASN A 554 -2.25 18.87 -5.45
CA ASN A 554 -2.20 20.10 -4.66
C ASN A 554 -2.76 21.31 -5.44
N PRO A 555 -3.55 22.18 -4.79
CA PRO A 555 -3.94 23.45 -5.40
C PRO A 555 -2.67 24.26 -5.72
N ALA A 556 -2.69 24.96 -6.85
CA ALA A 556 -1.57 25.76 -7.28
C ALA A 556 -1.32 26.89 -6.28
N GLN A 557 -0.11 26.97 -5.73
CA GLN A 557 0.28 28.11 -4.90
C GLN A 557 0.82 29.19 -5.83
N ASN A 558 0.17 30.36 -5.85
CA ASN A 558 0.54 31.49 -6.70
C ASN A 558 0.66 31.12 -8.21
N GLY A 559 -0.20 30.21 -8.69
CA GLY A 559 -0.19 29.76 -10.09
C GLY A 559 0.93 28.76 -10.43
N SER A 560 1.56 28.13 -9.43
CA SER A 560 2.63 27.15 -9.65
C SER A 560 2.46 25.89 -8.80
N VAL A 561 3.09 24.82 -9.27
CA VAL A 561 3.38 23.61 -8.49
C VAL A 561 4.86 23.30 -8.59
N SER A 562 5.35 22.34 -7.81
CA SER A 562 6.75 21.96 -7.86
C SER A 562 6.94 20.48 -7.59
N PHE A 563 8.11 19.99 -7.97
CA PHE A 563 8.66 18.72 -7.51
C PHE A 563 10.11 18.91 -7.06
N LEU A 564 10.67 17.88 -6.42
CA LEU A 564 12.02 17.92 -5.88
C LEU A 564 12.98 17.07 -6.71
N VAL A 565 14.20 17.58 -6.86
CA VAL A 565 15.37 16.83 -7.36
C VAL A 565 16.36 16.70 -6.21
N HIS A 566 16.67 15.46 -5.86
CA HIS A 566 17.58 15.11 -4.77
C HIS A 566 18.96 14.79 -5.32
N THR A 567 19.99 15.35 -4.68
CA THR A 567 21.38 14.96 -4.96
C THR A 567 21.90 14.06 -3.84
N LEU A 568 22.37 12.88 -4.23
CA LEU A 568 22.90 11.85 -3.34
C LEU A 568 24.38 11.58 -3.67
N ALA A 569 25.16 11.18 -2.67
CA ALA A 569 26.52 10.69 -2.85
C ALA A 569 26.82 9.57 -1.86
N VAL A 570 27.70 8.65 -2.21
CA VAL A 570 28.23 7.64 -1.28
C VAL A 570 29.68 7.98 -1.00
N SER A 571 30.04 8.11 0.27
CA SER A 571 31.42 8.41 0.68
C SER A 571 31.70 7.78 2.04
N GLY A 572 32.82 7.06 2.14
CA GLY A 572 33.19 6.34 3.37
C GLY A 572 32.21 5.24 3.78
N GLY A 573 31.41 4.72 2.85
CA GLY A 573 30.33 3.75 3.14
C GLY A 573 29.06 4.36 3.72
N GLU A 574 28.97 5.70 3.76
CA GLU A 574 27.77 6.44 4.15
C GLU A 574 27.11 7.08 2.93
N LEU A 575 25.78 6.99 2.88
CA LEU A 575 24.98 7.74 1.93
C LEU A 575 24.79 9.17 2.45
N LYS A 576 25.09 10.17 1.64
CA LYS A 576 24.88 11.59 1.91
C LYS A 576 23.69 12.11 1.10
N LEU A 577 22.89 12.99 1.69
CA LEU A 577 21.74 13.64 1.07
C LEU A 577 21.96 15.16 1.10
N ALA A 578 22.06 15.79 -0.06
CA ALA A 578 22.14 17.24 -0.20
C ALA A 578 20.79 17.91 0.05
N ALA A 579 20.81 19.23 0.22
CA ALA A 579 19.59 20.02 0.15
C ALA A 579 18.93 19.82 -1.23
N PRO A 580 17.62 19.53 -1.29
CA PRO A 580 16.94 19.26 -2.56
C PRO A 580 16.79 20.55 -3.39
N GLU A 581 16.85 20.39 -4.71
CA GLU A 581 16.49 21.45 -5.65
C GLU A 581 14.98 21.41 -5.89
N ARG A 582 14.28 22.51 -5.62
CA ARG A 582 12.86 22.66 -5.95
C ARG A 582 12.72 23.15 -7.39
N VAL A 583 12.03 22.38 -8.23
CA VAL A 583 11.75 22.75 -9.61
C VAL A 583 10.31 23.24 -9.70
N GLU A 584 10.13 24.52 -9.97
CA GLU A 584 8.82 25.12 -10.19
C GLU A 584 8.28 24.83 -11.60
N VAL A 585 6.98 24.54 -11.66
CA VAL A 585 6.16 24.34 -12.84
C VAL A 585 5.08 25.41 -12.82
N LYS A 586 5.16 26.35 -13.76
CA LYS A 586 4.15 27.41 -13.90
C LYS A 586 2.91 26.86 -14.60
N LEU A 587 1.75 27.17 -14.05
CA LEU A 587 0.46 26.85 -14.63
C LEU A 587 -0.14 28.10 -15.30
N PRO A 588 -1.01 27.96 -16.31
CA PRO A 588 -1.78 29.07 -16.83
C PRO A 588 -2.60 29.74 -15.72
N ASP A 589 -2.77 31.06 -15.76
CA ASP A 589 -3.58 31.79 -14.79
C ASP A 589 -5.03 31.26 -14.90
N GLU A 590 -5.61 30.73 -13.81
CA GLU A 590 -6.96 30.14 -13.83
C GLU A 590 -8.06 31.12 -14.29
N ARG A 591 -7.74 32.42 -14.32
CA ARG A 591 -8.59 33.49 -14.85
C ARG A 591 -8.72 33.48 -16.37
N ASP A 592 -7.71 33.00 -17.10
CA ASP A 592 -7.77 32.91 -18.57
C ASP A 592 -8.70 31.80 -19.04
N LEU A 593 -8.91 30.75 -18.22
CA LEU A 593 -9.84 29.66 -18.52
C LEU A 593 -11.30 30.02 -18.20
N ARG A 594 -11.56 30.98 -17.29
CA ARG A 594 -12.93 31.43 -16.95
C ARG A 594 -13.52 32.43 -17.93
N LEU A 595 -12.72 33.03 -18.82
CA LEU A 595 -13.19 33.96 -19.85
C LEU A 595 -13.77 33.26 -21.09
N ALA A 596 -13.70 31.93 -21.17
CA ALA A 596 -14.23 31.15 -22.29
C ALA A 596 -15.69 30.66 -22.08
N ASP A 597 -16.34 30.97 -20.95
CA ASP A 597 -17.72 30.57 -20.66
C ASP A 597 -18.63 31.81 -20.48
N PRO A 598 -19.46 32.19 -21.47
CA PRO A 598 -20.41 33.28 -21.33
C PRO A 598 -21.72 32.73 -20.73
N SER A 599 -21.68 32.27 -19.49
CA SER A 599 -22.88 31.86 -18.76
C SER A 599 -23.00 32.69 -17.47
N PRO A 600 -24.07 33.48 -17.28
CA PRO A 600 -24.19 34.38 -16.14
C PRO A 600 -24.34 33.56 -14.85
N ARG A 601 -23.50 33.88 -13.86
CA ARG A 601 -23.56 33.30 -12.52
C ARG A 601 -24.91 33.59 -11.88
N ALA A 602 -25.55 32.54 -11.36
CA ALA A 602 -26.56 32.70 -10.33
C ALA A 602 -25.87 33.16 -9.04
N ASP A 603 -26.37 34.25 -8.45
CA ASP A 603 -25.86 34.83 -7.22
C ASP A 603 -25.86 33.82 -6.06
N PRO A 604 -24.85 33.88 -5.17
CA PRO A 604 -24.81 33.02 -4.00
C PRO A 604 -25.90 33.45 -3.02
N VAL A 605 -26.90 32.59 -2.84
CA VAL A 605 -27.88 32.68 -1.75
C VAL A 605 -27.12 32.73 -0.42
N GLY A 606 -27.23 33.87 0.26
CA GLY A 606 -26.61 34.12 1.55
C GLY A 606 -27.04 33.11 2.61
N SER A 607 -26.09 32.73 3.46
CA SER A 607 -26.33 31.93 4.65
C SER A 607 -27.31 32.65 5.59
N PRO A 608 -28.32 31.96 6.18
CA PRO A 608 -29.26 32.60 7.09
C PRO A 608 -28.58 32.83 8.45
N THR A 609 -28.40 34.09 8.80
CA THR A 609 -28.09 34.53 10.15
C THR A 609 -29.30 34.33 11.06
N ILE A 610 -29.09 33.56 12.12
CA ILE A 610 -29.99 33.40 13.26
C ILE A 610 -29.99 34.71 14.06
N GLY A 611 -31.17 35.25 14.36
CA GLY A 611 -31.41 36.08 15.54
C GLY A 611 -31.83 37.53 15.30
N SER A 612 -33.13 37.75 15.19
CA SER A 612 -33.80 38.93 15.77
C SER A 612 -35.32 38.68 15.79
N LEU A 613 -35.87 38.56 17.00
CA LEU A 613 -37.30 38.58 17.26
C LEU A 613 -37.78 40.04 17.18
N ASP A 614 -38.69 40.33 16.26
CA ASP A 614 -39.62 41.45 16.45
C ASP A 614 -41.03 40.98 15.99
N PRO A 615 -42.08 41.13 16.82
CA PRO A 615 -43.33 40.42 16.67
C PRO A 615 -44.42 41.38 16.21
N GLU A 616 -44.67 41.52 14.91
CA GLU A 616 -45.90 42.18 14.46
C GLU A 616 -46.39 41.63 13.12
N HIS A 617 -47.72 41.51 13.04
CA HIS A 617 -48.56 41.22 11.88
C HIS A 617 -48.93 39.75 11.59
N ARG A 618 -49.88 39.29 12.43
CA ARG A 618 -51.02 38.48 11.99
C ARG A 618 -51.70 39.08 10.74
N ARG A 619 -51.92 38.27 9.72
CA ARG A 619 -53.24 38.01 9.11
C ARG A 619 -53.17 36.80 8.19
#